data_AF-A0A497ECB7-F1
#
_entry.id   AF-A0A497ECB7-F1
#
_cell.length_a   1.000
_cell.length_b   1.000
_cell.length_c   1.000
_cell.angle_alpha   90.00
_cell.angle_beta   90.00
_cell.angle_gamma   90.00
#
_symmetry.space_group_name_H-M   'P 1'
#
loop_
_entity.id
_entity.type
_entity.pdbx_description
1 polymer ?
#
loop_
_entity_poly.entity_id
_entity_poly.type
_entity_poly.pdbx_seq_one_letter_code
_entity_poly.pdbx_strand_id
1 'polypeptide(L)' 'SGDKPKGIELLERAVEVAPDYLYNAVCLADAYLATDRKEEARALLQKVLDAPEPEGFKLSHTKFQGEARELMEKLSVTE' A
#
# COMPACT_ATOMS: atom_id res chain seq x y z
N SER A 1 21.83 0.29 -8.18
CA SER A 1 20.53 0.18 -8.87
C SER A 1 19.76 -0.93 -8.17
N GLY A 2 18.69 -0.61 -7.45
CA GLY A 2 17.79 -1.66 -6.96
C GLY A 2 17.04 -2.26 -8.14
N ASP A 3 16.95 -3.57 -8.20
CA ASP A 3 16.16 -4.28 -9.21
C ASP A 3 14.66 -4.05 -8.88
N LYS A 4 14.08 -2.99 -9.47
CA LYS A 4 12.69 -2.58 -9.21
C LYS A 4 11.68 -3.70 -9.45
N PRO A 5 11.78 -4.50 -10.55
CA PRO A 5 10.96 -5.69 -10.73
C PRO A 5 11.03 -6.68 -9.56
N LYS A 6 12.24 -7.02 -9.09
CA LYS A 6 12.41 -7.95 -7.97
C LYS A 6 11.83 -7.43 -6.66
N GLY A 7 11.90 -6.11 -6.43
CA GLY A 7 11.29 -5.47 -5.27
C GLY A 7 9.76 -5.60 -5.24
N ILE A 8 9.12 -5.42 -6.40
CA ILE A 8 7.66 -5.57 -6.54
C ILE A 8 7.25 -7.02 -6.32
N GLU A 9 7.94 -8.00 -6.92
CA GLU A 9 7.61 -9.42 -6.77
C GLU A 9 7.64 -9.86 -5.28
N LEU A 10 8.62 -9.39 -4.52
CA LEU A 10 8.71 -9.67 -3.08
C LEU A 10 7.54 -9.06 -2.29
N LEU A 11 7.11 -7.85 -2.68
CA LEU A 11 5.99 -7.16 -2.04
C LEU A 11 4.64 -7.80 -2.42
N GLU A 12 4.46 -8.21 -3.67
CA GLU A 12 3.32 -9.01 -4.13
C GLU A 12 3.22 -10.29 -3.27
N ARG A 13 4.32 -11.02 -3.10
CA ARG A 13 4.36 -12.20 -2.23
C ARG A 13 4.08 -11.89 -0.76
N ALA A 14 4.53 -10.75 -0.25
CA ALA A 14 4.28 -10.33 1.12
C ALA A 14 2.78 -10.09 1.37
N VAL A 15 2.08 -9.47 0.41
CA VAL A 15 0.62 -9.28 0.46
C VAL A 15 -0.12 -10.61 0.35
N GLU A 16 0.35 -11.55 -0.48
CA GLU A 16 -0.25 -12.89 -0.55
C GLU A 16 -0.15 -13.66 0.77
N VAL A 17 1.01 -13.58 1.44
CA VAL A 17 1.27 -14.32 2.70
C VAL A 17 0.53 -13.71 3.88
N ALA A 18 0.38 -12.38 3.90
CA ALA A 18 -0.26 -11.66 5.00
C ALA A 18 -1.17 -10.53 4.45
N PRO A 19 -2.36 -10.88 3.92
CA PRO A 19 -3.26 -9.91 3.28
C PRO A 19 -3.83 -8.89 4.27
N ASP A 20 -3.96 -9.27 5.55
CA ASP A 20 -4.49 -8.41 6.61
C ASP A 20 -3.41 -7.49 7.21
N TYR A 21 -2.14 -7.67 6.83
CA TYR A 21 -1.06 -6.81 7.30
C TYR A 21 -0.92 -5.58 6.39
N LEU A 22 -1.66 -4.54 6.75
CA LEU A 22 -1.83 -3.31 5.94
C LEU A 22 -0.51 -2.68 5.47
N TYR A 23 0.57 -2.82 6.25
CA TYR A 23 1.88 -2.32 5.87
C TYR A 23 2.37 -2.89 4.52
N ASN A 24 2.15 -4.19 4.27
CA ASN A 24 2.53 -4.81 3.01
C ASN A 24 1.77 -4.19 1.83
N ALA A 25 0.48 -3.89 2.03
CA ALA A 25 -0.35 -3.24 1.01
C ALA A 25 0.10 -1.80 0.73
N VAL A 26 0.46 -1.04 1.77
CA VAL A 26 1.02 0.33 1.61
C VAL A 26 2.34 0.29 0.86
N CYS A 27 3.27 -0.59 1.23
CA CYS A 27 4.57 -0.72 0.56
C CYS A 27 4.43 -1.13 -0.91
N LEU A 28 3.54 -2.09 -1.20
CA LEU A 28 3.28 -2.52 -2.58
C LEU A 28 2.63 -1.40 -3.40
N ALA A 29 1.70 -0.65 -2.82
CA ALA A 29 1.09 0.50 -3.49
C ALA A 29 2.11 1.59 -3.83
N ASP A 30 3.02 1.93 -2.92
CA ASP A 30 4.10 2.90 -3.18
C ASP A 30 5.04 2.42 -4.29
N ALA A 31 5.39 1.12 -4.29
CA ALA A 31 6.21 0.53 -5.35
C ALA A 31 5.49 0.54 -6.72
N TYR A 32 4.18 0.30 -6.73
CA TYR A 32 3.35 0.44 -7.93
C TYR A 32 3.29 1.88 -8.44
N LEU A 33 3.13 2.88 -7.57
CA LEU A 33 3.21 4.30 -7.96
C LEU A 33 4.56 4.64 -8.58
N ALA A 34 5.65 4.16 -7.99
CA ALA A 34 7.02 4.38 -8.50
C ALA A 34 7.29 3.70 -9.86
N THR A 35 6.37 2.85 -10.34
CA THR A 35 6.44 2.14 -11.62
C THR A 35 5.23 2.40 -12.52
N ASP A 36 4.48 3.48 -12.25
CA ASP A 36 3.30 3.94 -13.02
C ASP A 36 2.12 2.95 -13.06
N ARG A 37 2.11 1.97 -12.15
CA ARG A 37 1.00 1.02 -11.93
C ARG A 37 -0.08 1.66 -11.04
N LYS A 38 -0.62 2.80 -11.49
CA LYS A 38 -1.49 3.67 -10.66
C LYS A 38 -2.79 2.99 -10.23
N GLU A 39 -3.41 2.19 -11.10
CA GLU A 39 -4.67 1.52 -10.77
C GLU A 39 -4.49 0.43 -9.72
N GLU A 40 -3.41 -0.36 -9.82
CA GLU A 40 -3.11 -1.35 -8.79
C GLU A 40 -2.74 -0.70 -7.45
N ALA A 41 -2.03 0.43 -7.49
CA ALA A 41 -1.77 1.22 -6.29
C ALA A 41 -3.07 1.72 -5.66
N ARG A 42 -3.97 2.34 -6.44
CA ARG A 42 -5.27 2.84 -5.99
C ARG A 42 -6.07 1.74 -5.30
N ALA A 43 -6.14 0.56 -5.91
CA ALA A 43 -6.89 -0.58 -5.36
C ALA A 43 -6.35 -1.04 -3.99
N LEU A 44 -5.03 -1.08 -3.81
CA LEU A 44 -4.41 -1.44 -2.53
C LEU A 44 -4.60 -0.35 -1.47
N LEU A 45 -4.44 0.92 -1.84
CA LEU A 45 -4.63 2.04 -0.92
C LEU A 45 -6.08 2.09 -0.43
N GLN A 46 -7.05 1.87 -1.30
CA GLN A 46 -8.47 1.82 -0.92
C GLN A 46 -8.73 0.71 0.10
N LYS A 47 -8.16 -0.48 -0.09
CA LYS A 47 -8.25 -1.58 0.89
C LYS A 47 -7.68 -1.19 2.26
N VAL A 48 -6.57 -0.46 2.31
CA VAL A 48 -5.98 0.00 3.58
C VAL A 48 -6.90 1.01 4.28
N LEU A 49 -7.53 1.90 3.53
CA LEU A 49 -8.47 2.90 4.05
C LEU A 49 -9.76 2.28 4.57
N ASP A 50 -10.25 1.22 3.91
CA ASP A 50 -11.48 0.51 4.28
C ASP A 50 -11.26 -0.57 5.34
N ALA A 51 -9.99 -0.86 5.69
CA ALA A 51 -9.65 -1.90 6.65
C ALA A 51 -10.25 -1.59 8.03
N PRO A 52 -10.99 -2.54 8.65
CA PRO A 52 -11.59 -2.34 9.96
C PRO A 52 -10.51 -2.08 11.00
N GLU A 53 -10.83 -1.25 12.00
CA GLU A 53 -9.93 -0.99 13.12
C GLU A 53 -9.66 -2.30 13.88
N PRO A 54 -8.40 -2.71 14.07
CA PRO A 54 -8.09 -3.91 14.82
C PRO A 54 -8.36 -3.68 16.31
N GLU A 55 -8.82 -4.72 17.00
CA GLU A 55 -9.09 -4.69 18.45
C GLU A 55 -7.82 -4.38 19.28
N GLY A 56 -6.63 -4.56 18.69
CA GLY A 56 -5.32 -4.30 19.30
C GLY A 56 -4.55 -3.10 18.72
N PHE A 57 -3.68 -3.33 17.72
CA PHE A 57 -2.65 -2.40 17.22
C PHE A 57 -3.19 -1.14 16.51
N LYS A 58 -3.97 -0.32 17.22
CA LYS A 58 -4.62 0.91 16.71
C LYS A 58 -3.61 1.92 16.16
N LEU A 59 -2.47 2.12 16.83
CA LEU A 59 -1.48 3.12 16.41
C LEU A 59 -0.89 2.79 15.03
N SER A 60 -0.55 1.52 14.78
CA SER A 60 -0.04 1.07 13.48
C SER A 60 -1.12 1.17 12.41
N HIS A 61 -2.36 0.78 12.73
CA HIS A 61 -3.49 0.90 11.82
C HIS A 61 -3.74 2.36 11.38
N THR A 62 -3.83 3.29 12.33
CA THR A 62 -4.01 4.73 12.02
C THR A 62 -2.84 5.29 11.21
N LYS A 63 -1.60 4.87 11.53
CA LYS A 63 -0.41 5.27 10.76
C LYS A 63 -0.53 4.83 9.30
N PHE A 64 -0.85 3.57 9.03
CA PHE A 64 -0.94 3.05 7.66
C PHE A 64 -2.09 3.68 6.87
N GLN A 65 -3.21 3.99 7.53
CA GLN A 65 -4.28 4.77 6.90
C GLN A 65 -3.82 6.20 6.58
N GLY A 66 -3.02 6.83 7.43
CA GLY A 66 -2.41 8.14 7.15
C GLY A 66 -1.52 8.09 5.91
N GLU A 67 -0.57 7.16 5.86
CA GLU A 67 0.30 6.94 4.71
C GLU A 67 -0.50 6.65 3.44
N ALA A 68 -1.57 5.84 3.55
CA ALA A 68 -2.42 5.54 2.41
C ALA A 68 -3.15 6.79 1.86
N ARG A 69 -3.60 7.70 2.73
CA ARG A 69 -4.20 8.98 2.30
C ARG A 69 -3.20 9.86 1.57
N GLU A 70 -1.97 9.97 2.08
CA GLU A 70 -0.91 10.75 1.44
C GLU A 70 -0.57 10.21 0.04
N LEU A 71 -0.50 8.89 -0.12
CA LEU A 71 -0.26 8.26 -1.42
C LEU A 71 -1.45 8.44 -2.38
N MET A 72 -2.68 8.38 -1.87
CA MET A 72 -3.88 8.62 -2.68
C MET A 72 -3.98 10.07 -3.16
N GLU A 73 -3.55 11.04 -2.34
CA GLU A 73 -3.46 12.46 -2.70
C GLU A 73 -2.43 12.66 -3.82
N LYS A 74 -1.23 12.07 -3.70
CA LYS A 74 -0.21 12.10 -4.76
C LYS A 74 -0.74 11.57 -6.08
N LEU A 75 -1.51 10.47 -6.05
CA LEU A 75 -2.12 9.88 -7.23
C LEU A 75 -3.10 10.87 -7.88
N SER A 76 -3.98 11.49 -7.09
CA SER A 76 -5.00 12.44 -7.56
C SER A 76 -4.45 13.75 -8.14
N VAL A 77 -3.24 14.16 -7.75
CA VAL A 77 -2.56 15.36 -8.30
C VAL A 77 -1.91 15.07 -9.66
N THR A 78 -1.79 13.80 -10.06
CA THR A 78 -1.11 13.37 -11.30
C THR A 78 -2.06 12.89 -12.40
N GLU A 79 -3.37 13.09 -12.23
CA GLU A 79 -4.43 12.84 -13.22
C GLU A 79 -4.94 14.17 -13.80
#